data_AF-A0A6C0D4A8-F1
#
_entry.id   AF-A0A6C0D4A8-F1
#
_cell.length_a   1.000
_cell.length_b   1.000
_cell.length_c   1.000
_cell.angle_alpha   90.00
_cell.angle_beta   90.00
_cell.angle_gamma   90.00
#
_symmetry.space_group_name_H-M   'P 1'
#
loop_
_entity.id
_entity.type
_entity.pdbx_description
1 polymer ?
#
loop_
_entity_poly.entity_id
_entity_poly.type
_entity_poly.pdbx_seq_one_letter_code
_entity_poly.pdbx_strand_id
1 'polypeptide(L)'
;MSEFEKKVLPNGEKNPKYIDLCDEDPPIAGQKFACMSFVSPEKILKKREVYLFEQFIKQWEFSKSMERYFDFVHFIAYKYNLNVSGLIDDFNEFVREETDKLRKSGIEDDYKNFMDKQEDKLNEQFSREHAFQTSVRGLKIRGVYPTQEEAELRCKKMREQDPNHDIYVGPVGIWVPWDPDAYKTGRVEHLEDELNALHKEKMKNEEMAKKEFEERVRETKKKAIMENIEKAKKSGNVLTQTMDEQGNLVGVKETINFDERDVEETESTQLRNELLMKQANSNDNIDDAKKND
;
A
#
# COMPACT_ATOMS: atom_id res chain seq x y z
N MET A 1 13.44 -8.11 -15.11
CA MET A 1 13.20 -9.16 -14.10
C MET A 1 14.07 -8.82 -12.91
N SER A 2 13.48 -8.34 -11.82
CA SER A 2 14.21 -8.10 -10.57
C SER A 2 14.50 -9.45 -9.92
N GLU A 3 15.74 -9.93 -10.00
CA GLU A 3 16.18 -11.08 -9.22
C GLU A 3 15.98 -10.78 -7.72
N PHE A 4 15.34 -11.70 -7.01
CA PHE A 4 15.09 -11.58 -5.58
C PHE A 4 16.42 -11.66 -4.82
N GLU A 5 16.90 -10.52 -4.32
CA GLU A 5 18.13 -10.45 -3.53
C GLU A 5 17.88 -10.96 -2.10
N LYS A 6 18.68 -11.93 -1.65
CA LYS A 6 18.56 -12.53 -0.30
C LYS A 6 19.22 -11.62 0.76
N LYS A 7 18.62 -11.57 1.97
CA LYS A 7 19.10 -10.82 3.15
C LYS A 7 20.51 -11.26 3.61
N VAL A 8 20.83 -12.53 3.39
CA VAL A 8 22.13 -13.13 3.71
C VAL A 8 22.75 -13.69 2.43
N LEU A 9 24.02 -13.38 2.21
CA LEU A 9 24.80 -13.95 1.13
C LEU A 9 25.04 -15.45 1.38
N PRO A 10 25.38 -16.25 0.35
CA PRO A 10 25.67 -17.68 0.51
C PRO A 10 26.79 -18.00 1.51
N ASN A 11 27.62 -17.01 1.83
CA ASN A 11 28.72 -17.09 2.79
C ASN A 11 28.32 -16.77 4.25
N GLY A 12 27.04 -16.45 4.51
CA GLY A 12 26.55 -16.11 5.85
C GLY A 12 26.71 -14.65 6.26
N GLU A 13 27.32 -13.80 5.42
CA GLU A 13 27.47 -12.37 5.69
C GLU A 13 26.23 -11.58 5.23
N LYS A 14 25.96 -10.44 5.88
CA LYS A 14 24.85 -9.55 5.52
C LYS A 14 25.09 -8.98 4.12
N ASN A 15 24.09 -9.07 3.24
CA ASN A 15 24.21 -8.54 1.89
C ASN A 15 24.24 -6.98 1.94
N PRO A 16 25.31 -6.32 1.47
CA PRO A 16 25.42 -4.85 1.52
C PRO A 16 24.41 -4.13 0.60
N LYS A 17 23.81 -4.82 -0.36
CA LYS A 17 22.72 -4.30 -1.19
C LYS A 17 21.34 -4.45 -0.55
N TYR A 18 21.21 -5.37 0.42
CA TYR A 18 19.97 -5.61 1.14
C TYR A 18 19.93 -4.70 2.39
N ILE A 19 19.34 -3.52 2.22
CA ILE A 19 19.13 -2.56 3.31
C ILE A 19 17.72 -2.78 3.86
N ASP A 20 17.63 -3.35 5.07
CA ASP A 20 16.36 -3.45 5.79
C ASP A 20 16.09 -2.12 6.49
N LEU A 21 15.14 -1.35 5.95
CA LEU A 21 14.74 -0.07 6.51
C LEU A 21 13.83 -0.23 7.73
N CYS A 22 13.30 -1.44 7.97
CA CYS A 22 12.31 -1.74 8.99
C CYS A 22 12.85 -2.56 10.16
N ASP A 23 14.19 -2.64 10.31
CA ASP A 23 14.80 -3.33 11.46
C ASP A 23 14.34 -2.68 12.77
N GLU A 24 13.94 -3.52 13.74
CA GLU A 24 13.46 -3.07 15.05
C GLU A 24 14.63 -2.66 15.96
N ASP A 25 14.48 -1.56 16.66
CA ASP A 25 15.48 -1.11 17.63
C ASP A 25 15.49 -2.01 18.87
N PRO A 26 16.66 -2.19 19.52
CA PRO A 26 16.74 -2.95 20.76
C PRO A 26 15.85 -2.34 21.84
N PRO A 27 15.06 -3.15 22.56
CA PRO A 27 14.08 -2.64 23.52
C PRO A 27 14.78 -1.97 24.70
N ILE A 28 14.35 -0.74 25.01
CA ILE A 28 14.83 -0.02 26.19
C ILE A 28 13.97 -0.40 27.39
N ALA A 29 14.61 -0.81 28.49
CA ALA A 29 13.91 -1.18 29.72
C ALA A 29 13.04 -0.02 30.23
N GLY A 30 11.77 -0.30 30.52
CA GLY A 30 10.82 0.72 30.96
C GLY A 30 10.16 1.53 29.84
N GLN A 31 10.62 1.39 28.58
CA GLN A 31 10.20 2.22 27.46
C GLN A 31 9.72 1.35 26.29
N LYS A 32 8.59 0.66 26.48
CA LYS A 32 8.02 -0.22 25.46
C LYS A 32 6.91 0.41 24.64
N PHE A 33 6.14 1.32 25.23
CA PHE A 33 4.99 1.95 24.59
C PHE A 33 5.04 3.47 24.76
N ALA A 34 4.81 4.21 23.68
CA ALA A 34 4.74 5.66 23.70
C ALA A 34 3.33 6.15 23.40
N CYS A 35 2.87 7.13 24.18
CA CYS A 35 1.68 7.91 23.84
C CYS A 35 2.10 9.07 22.94
N MET A 36 1.54 9.15 21.75
CA MET A 36 1.89 10.14 20.73
C MET A 36 0.64 10.84 20.20
N SER A 37 0.77 12.11 19.86
CA SER A 37 -0.25 12.87 19.13
C SER A 37 0.32 13.36 17.82
N PHE A 38 -0.46 13.19 16.77
CA PHE A 38 -0.14 13.68 15.43
C PHE A 38 -0.99 14.90 15.11
N VAL A 39 -0.40 15.84 14.40
CA VAL A 39 -1.12 16.92 13.72
C VAL A 39 -0.73 16.83 12.26
N SER A 40 -1.61 16.30 11.42
CA SER A 40 -1.37 16.20 9.98
C SER A 40 -2.36 17.06 9.20
N PRO A 41 -1.97 18.29 8.80
CA PRO A 41 -2.82 19.17 8.01
C PRO A 41 -2.83 18.73 6.54
N GLU A 42 -3.19 17.48 6.25
CA GLU A 42 -3.11 16.85 4.90
C GLU A 42 -3.86 17.65 3.83
N LYS A 43 -4.99 18.27 4.20
CA LYS A 43 -5.76 19.13 3.28
C LYS A 43 -5.00 20.41 2.90
N ILE A 44 -4.21 20.97 3.82
CA ILE A 44 -3.42 22.18 3.59
C ILE A 44 -2.13 21.81 2.85
N LEU A 45 -1.54 20.65 3.15
CA LEU A 45 -0.37 20.12 2.44
C LEU A 45 -0.65 19.89 0.96
N LYS A 46 -1.78 19.27 0.61
CA LYS A 46 -2.20 19.11 -0.79
C LYS A 46 -2.40 20.45 -1.49
N LYS A 47 -2.99 21.43 -0.81
CA LYS A 47 -3.12 22.79 -1.34
C LYS A 47 -1.76 23.45 -1.54
N ARG A 48 -0.80 23.21 -0.65
CA ARG A 48 0.57 23.70 -0.77
C ARG A 48 1.28 23.10 -1.98
N GLU A 49 1.20 21.80 -2.18
CA GLU A 49 1.81 21.14 -3.35
C GLU A 49 1.21 21.64 -4.66
N VAL A 50 -0.13 21.75 -4.74
CA VAL A 50 -0.81 22.33 -5.90
C VAL A 50 -0.42 23.79 -6.11
N TYR A 51 -0.34 24.58 -5.03
CA TYR A 51 0.09 25.98 -5.09
C TYR A 51 1.52 26.13 -5.63
N LEU A 52 2.46 25.34 -5.10
CA LEU A 52 3.86 25.35 -5.55
C LEU A 52 3.96 24.98 -7.03
N PHE A 53 3.18 23.99 -7.47
CA PHE A 53 3.12 23.59 -8.87
C PHE A 53 2.48 24.65 -9.77
N GLU A 54 1.41 25.32 -9.32
CA GLU A 54 0.82 26.45 -10.06
C GLU A 54 1.79 27.63 -10.20
N GLN A 55 2.54 27.95 -9.15
CA GLN A 55 3.56 29.00 -9.20
C GLN A 55 4.73 28.61 -10.10
N PHE A 56 5.12 27.33 -10.09
CA PHE A 56 6.06 26.81 -11.07
C PHE A 56 5.53 26.98 -12.49
N ILE A 57 4.28 26.61 -12.80
CA ILE A 57 3.71 26.80 -14.15
C ILE A 57 3.67 28.28 -14.56
N LYS A 58 3.32 29.18 -13.65
CA LYS A 58 3.32 30.64 -13.91
C LYS A 58 4.72 31.17 -14.22
N GLN A 59 5.76 30.63 -13.60
CA GLN A 59 7.16 31.01 -13.85
C GLN A 59 7.75 30.27 -15.06
N TRP A 60 7.33 29.03 -15.29
CA TRP A 60 7.60 28.19 -16.47
C TRP A 60 6.78 28.69 -17.67
N GLU A 61 6.70 30.01 -17.79
CA GLU A 61 5.94 30.78 -18.77
C GLU A 61 6.68 30.77 -20.11
N PHE A 62 6.85 29.59 -20.68
CA PHE A 62 7.37 29.43 -22.04
C PHE A 62 6.52 30.24 -23.02
N SER A 63 5.19 30.25 -22.87
CA SER A 63 4.26 30.95 -23.76
C SER A 63 4.42 32.47 -23.79
N LYS A 64 4.62 33.16 -22.65
CA LYS A 64 4.84 34.61 -22.67
C LYS A 64 6.22 34.99 -23.20
N SER A 65 7.23 34.15 -22.95
CA SER A 65 8.54 34.37 -23.55
C SER A 65 8.48 34.23 -25.07
N MET A 66 7.67 33.29 -25.55
CA MET A 66 7.49 32.98 -26.97
C MET A 66 6.79 34.12 -27.73
N GLU A 67 5.78 34.75 -27.12
CA GLU A 67 5.15 35.97 -27.67
C GLU A 67 6.17 37.12 -27.81
N ARG A 68 7.01 37.35 -26.78
CA ARG A 68 8.07 38.37 -26.85
C ARG A 68 9.13 38.07 -27.90
N TYR A 69 9.46 36.79 -28.10
CA TYR A 69 10.36 36.39 -29.18
C TYR A 69 9.72 36.57 -30.56
N PHE A 70 8.41 36.34 -30.68
CA PHE A 70 7.65 36.64 -31.90
C PHE A 70 7.71 38.13 -32.24
N ASP A 71 7.46 39.01 -31.25
CA ASP A 71 7.58 40.46 -31.42
C ASP A 71 9.01 40.89 -31.80
N PHE A 72 10.02 40.23 -31.22
CA PHE A 72 11.43 40.47 -31.57
C PHE A 72 11.77 40.02 -32.99
N VAL A 73 11.24 38.88 -33.44
CA VAL A 73 11.36 38.39 -34.82
C VAL A 73 10.72 39.37 -35.80
N HIS A 74 9.53 39.89 -35.48
CA HIS A 74 8.88 40.94 -36.26
C HIS A 74 9.73 42.22 -36.32
N PHE A 75 10.34 42.62 -35.21
CA PHE A 75 11.23 43.78 -35.17
C PHE A 75 12.47 43.61 -36.04
N ILE A 76 13.13 42.45 -35.99
CA ILE A 76 14.29 42.15 -36.85
C ILE A 76 13.89 42.11 -38.32
N ALA A 77 12.77 41.46 -38.63
CA ALA A 77 12.29 41.36 -39.99
C ALA A 77 11.99 42.75 -40.59
N TYR A 78 11.43 43.66 -39.78
CA TYR A 78 11.23 45.05 -40.17
C TYR A 78 12.55 45.83 -40.32
N LYS A 79 13.47 45.73 -39.34
CA LYS A 79 14.73 46.49 -39.33
C LYS A 79 15.68 46.11 -40.46
N TYR A 80 15.71 44.85 -40.84
CA TYR A 80 16.59 44.31 -41.88
C TYR A 80 15.86 44.00 -43.20
N ASN A 81 14.58 44.36 -43.30
CA ASN A 81 13.73 44.16 -44.48
C ASN A 81 13.71 42.69 -44.96
N LEU A 82 13.69 41.75 -44.00
CA LEU A 82 13.65 40.32 -44.25
C LEU A 82 12.21 39.85 -44.47
N ASN A 83 12.05 38.70 -45.11
CA ASN A 83 10.73 38.09 -45.27
C ASN A 83 10.21 37.60 -43.91
N VAL A 84 9.16 38.27 -43.43
CA VAL A 84 8.52 38.01 -42.12
C VAL A 84 7.93 36.60 -42.06
N SER A 85 7.34 36.09 -43.15
CA SER A 85 6.70 34.76 -43.11
C SER A 85 7.74 33.65 -42.97
N GLY A 86 8.84 33.73 -43.72
CA GLY A 86 9.92 32.74 -43.66
C GLY A 86 10.57 32.70 -42.27
N LEU A 87 10.85 33.86 -41.68
CA LEU A 87 11.44 33.91 -40.33
C LEU A 87 10.52 33.33 -39.25
N ILE A 88 9.19 33.52 -39.40
CA ILE A 88 8.21 32.94 -38.48
C ILE A 88 8.14 31.43 -38.64
N ASP A 89 8.18 30.93 -39.87
CA ASP A 89 8.17 29.50 -40.15
C ASP A 89 9.45 28.82 -39.59
N ASP A 90 10.62 29.43 -39.82
CA ASP A 90 11.90 28.98 -39.26
C ASP A 90 11.91 29.02 -37.72
N PHE A 91 11.32 30.06 -37.13
CA PHE A 91 11.17 30.17 -35.67
C PHE A 91 10.25 29.07 -35.11
N ASN A 92 9.14 28.77 -35.79
CA ASN A 92 8.23 27.69 -35.41
C ASN A 92 8.89 26.30 -35.53
N GLU A 93 9.73 26.10 -36.54
CA GLU A 93 10.52 24.87 -36.70
C GLU A 93 11.58 24.73 -35.60
N PHE A 94 12.34 25.80 -35.34
CA PHE A 94 13.31 25.85 -34.23
C PHE A 94 12.66 25.52 -32.89
N VAL A 95 11.48 26.10 -32.62
CA VAL A 95 10.72 25.81 -31.40
C VAL A 95 10.36 24.34 -31.32
N ARG A 96 9.92 23.68 -32.40
CA ARG A 96 9.56 22.26 -32.37
C ARG A 96 10.77 21.39 -32.05
N GLU A 97 11.90 21.64 -32.70
CA GLU A 97 13.13 20.89 -32.43
C GLU A 97 13.65 21.10 -31.01
N GLU A 98 13.65 22.34 -30.53
CA GLU A 98 14.05 22.65 -29.16
C GLU A 98 13.03 22.13 -28.15
N THR A 99 11.73 22.10 -28.45
CA THR A 99 10.71 21.50 -27.57
C THR A 99 10.98 20.02 -27.35
N ASP A 100 11.41 19.29 -28.37
CA ASP A 100 11.76 17.88 -28.25
C ASP A 100 13.08 17.65 -27.48
N LYS A 101 14.02 18.61 -27.51
CA LYS A 101 15.21 18.62 -26.65
C LYS A 101 14.89 19.03 -25.21
N LEU A 102 13.99 19.99 -25.03
CA LEU A 102 13.55 20.48 -23.73
C LEU A 102 12.71 19.44 -22.99
N ARG A 103 11.98 18.59 -23.72
CA ARG A 103 11.32 17.40 -23.15
C ARG A 103 12.32 16.35 -22.67
N LYS A 104 13.56 16.36 -23.20
CA LYS A 104 14.64 15.46 -22.77
C LYS A 104 15.44 16.02 -21.59
N SER A 105 15.56 17.34 -21.43
CA SER A 105 15.97 17.95 -20.15
C SER A 105 14.80 17.84 -19.17
N GLY A 106 14.99 17.15 -18.05
CA GLY A 106 13.88 16.83 -17.15
C GLY A 106 13.20 18.10 -16.60
N ILE A 107 11.89 18.22 -16.81
CA ILE A 107 11.03 19.18 -16.08
C ILE A 107 11.24 19.05 -14.56
N GLU A 108 11.63 17.86 -14.10
CA GLU A 108 12.01 17.56 -12.73
C GLU A 108 13.24 18.35 -12.25
N ASP A 109 14.28 18.48 -13.08
CA ASP A 109 15.49 19.25 -12.75
C ASP A 109 15.19 20.76 -12.70
N ASP A 110 14.36 21.24 -13.62
CA ASP A 110 13.89 22.62 -13.65
C ASP A 110 13.02 22.95 -12.44
N TYR A 111 12.11 22.04 -12.07
CA TYR A 111 11.28 22.18 -10.88
C TYR A 111 12.14 22.18 -9.61
N LYS A 112 13.13 21.29 -9.50
CA LYS A 112 14.04 21.24 -8.36
C LYS A 112 14.84 22.53 -8.22
N ASN A 113 15.43 23.03 -9.30
CA ASN A 113 16.15 24.31 -9.32
C ASN A 113 15.24 25.51 -8.99
N PHE A 114 13.97 25.47 -9.39
CA PHE A 114 12.99 26.49 -9.05
C PHE A 114 12.65 26.46 -7.56
N MET A 115 12.39 25.27 -7.02
CA MET A 115 12.14 25.06 -5.60
C MET A 115 13.34 25.55 -4.77
N ASP A 116 14.56 25.12 -5.08
CA ASP A 116 15.77 25.51 -4.33
C ASP A 116 15.98 27.04 -4.29
N LYS A 117 15.53 27.79 -5.31
CA LYS A 117 15.70 29.25 -5.38
C LYS A 117 14.52 30.04 -4.81
N GLN A 118 13.31 29.49 -4.86
CA GLN A 118 12.08 30.23 -4.52
C GLN A 118 11.31 29.67 -3.33
N GLU A 119 11.75 28.56 -2.73
CA GLU A 119 11.05 27.90 -1.62
C GLU A 119 10.70 28.86 -0.48
N ASP A 120 11.65 29.66 0.01
CA ASP A 120 11.41 30.58 1.14
C ASP A 120 10.33 31.63 0.80
N LYS A 121 10.40 32.21 -0.40
CA LYS A 121 9.45 33.23 -0.86
C LYS A 121 8.05 32.64 -1.04
N LEU A 122 7.98 31.45 -1.65
CA LEU A 122 6.73 30.75 -1.90
C LEU A 122 6.07 30.29 -0.59
N ASN A 123 6.85 29.77 0.36
CA ASN A 123 6.35 29.40 1.67
C ASN A 123 5.83 30.62 2.44
N GLU A 124 6.50 31.78 2.35
CA GLU A 124 6.02 33.01 2.99
C GLU A 124 4.72 33.51 2.35
N GLN A 125 4.63 33.53 1.02
CA GLN A 125 3.41 33.91 0.29
C GLN A 125 2.25 32.96 0.62
N PHE A 126 2.49 31.65 0.55
CA PHE A 126 1.50 30.64 0.91
C PHE A 126 1.01 30.83 2.35
N SER A 127 1.92 31.10 3.29
CA SER A 127 1.58 31.34 4.69
C SER A 127 0.72 32.58 4.86
N ARG A 128 1.02 33.68 4.15
CA ARG A 128 0.21 34.91 4.19
C ARG A 128 -1.19 34.69 3.63
N GLU A 129 -1.31 34.01 2.49
CA GLU A 129 -2.58 33.74 1.83
C GLU A 129 -3.48 32.78 2.62
N HIS A 130 -2.87 31.86 3.37
CA HIS A 130 -3.58 30.86 4.18
C HIS A 130 -3.62 31.22 5.68
N ALA A 131 -3.47 32.50 6.02
CA ALA A 131 -3.57 33.02 7.39
C ALA A 131 -2.70 32.26 8.41
N PHE A 132 -1.48 31.88 8.00
CA PHE A 132 -0.49 31.16 8.81
C PHE A 132 -1.01 29.84 9.38
N GLN A 133 -1.96 29.19 8.71
CA GLN A 133 -2.37 27.84 9.09
C GLN A 133 -1.17 26.89 9.01
N THR A 134 -1.05 26.01 10.00
CA THR A 134 0.05 25.04 10.09
C THR A 134 0.12 24.20 8.81
N SER A 135 1.22 24.30 8.10
CA SER A 135 1.54 23.57 6.86
C SER A 135 2.53 22.45 7.11
N VAL A 136 2.83 22.14 8.37
CA VAL A 136 3.85 21.16 8.77
C VAL A 136 3.18 20.05 9.57
N ARG A 137 3.67 18.83 9.33
CA ARG A 137 3.34 17.65 10.11
C ARG A 137 3.96 17.76 11.51
N GLY A 138 3.12 17.70 12.54
CA GLY A 138 3.53 17.74 13.93
C GLY A 138 3.50 16.36 14.57
N LEU A 139 4.56 16.01 15.29
CA LEU A 139 4.61 14.84 16.18
C LEU A 139 4.89 15.31 17.60
N LYS A 140 4.07 14.90 18.55
CA LYS A 140 4.28 15.15 19.98
C LYS A 140 4.30 13.84 20.75
N ILE A 141 5.42 13.55 21.40
CA ILE A 141 5.54 12.44 22.35
C ILE A 141 5.04 12.94 23.71
N ARG A 142 3.98 12.33 24.24
CA ARG A 142 3.35 12.73 25.51
C ARG A 142 3.82 11.91 26.71
N GLY A 143 4.47 10.78 26.47
CA GLY A 143 5.05 9.94 27.52
C GLY A 143 5.42 8.56 26.98
N VAL A 144 6.27 7.86 27.72
CA VAL A 144 6.71 6.50 27.40
C VAL A 144 6.54 5.63 28.64
N TYR A 145 6.04 4.41 28.44
CA TYR A 145 5.59 3.51 29.49
C TYR A 145 6.09 2.07 29.25
N PRO A 146 6.24 1.28 30.33
CA PRO A 146 6.70 -0.11 30.26
C PRO A 146 5.64 -1.09 29.75
N THR A 147 4.35 -0.83 30.02
CA THR A 147 3.25 -1.75 29.70
C THR A 147 2.18 -1.04 28.87
N GLN A 148 1.45 -1.83 28.07
CA GLN A 148 0.36 -1.31 27.24
C GLN A 148 -0.78 -0.77 28.11
N GLU A 149 -1.15 -1.50 29.18
CA GLU A 149 -2.23 -1.11 30.09
C GLU A 149 -1.96 0.24 30.78
N GLU A 150 -0.71 0.49 31.18
CA GLU A 150 -0.32 1.76 31.78
C GLU A 150 -0.40 2.90 30.76
N ALA A 151 0.06 2.67 29.53
CA ALA A 151 -0.04 3.63 28.45
C ALA A 151 -1.50 3.98 28.11
N GLU A 152 -2.39 2.99 28.08
CA GLU A 152 -3.84 3.17 27.84
C GLU A 152 -4.50 3.96 28.98
N LEU A 153 -4.23 3.63 30.24
CA LEU A 153 -4.76 4.37 31.39
C LEU A 153 -4.30 5.84 31.38
N ARG A 154 -3.03 6.08 31.04
CA ARG A 154 -2.46 7.43 30.93
C ARG A 154 -3.03 8.19 29.73
N CYS A 155 -3.25 7.50 28.61
CA CYS A 155 -3.92 8.04 27.44
C CYS A 155 -5.32 8.56 27.80
N LYS A 156 -6.13 7.77 28.52
CA LYS A 156 -7.48 8.18 29.00
C LYS A 156 -7.41 9.45 29.83
N LYS A 157 -6.54 9.50 30.82
CA LYS A 157 -6.33 10.69 31.67
C LYS A 157 -5.86 11.92 30.88
N MET A 158 -5.00 11.73 29.87
CA MET A 158 -4.54 12.84 29.02
C MET A 158 -5.64 13.35 28.08
N ARG A 159 -6.56 12.48 27.66
CA ARG A 159 -7.70 12.85 26.82
C ARG A 159 -8.73 13.68 27.59
N GLU A 160 -8.89 13.44 28.89
CA GLU A 160 -9.70 14.30 29.78
C GLU A 160 -9.13 15.72 29.87
N GLN A 161 -7.80 15.88 29.83
CA GLN A 161 -7.13 17.17 29.92
C GLN A 161 -7.10 17.93 28.59
N ASP A 162 -7.00 17.21 27.47
CA ASP A 162 -6.90 17.77 26.12
C ASP A 162 -7.84 17.00 25.17
N PRO A 163 -9.11 17.41 25.06
CA PRO A 163 -10.10 16.73 24.23
C PRO A 163 -9.95 17.01 22.73
N ASN A 164 -9.09 17.97 22.35
CA ASN A 164 -8.97 18.43 20.97
C ASN A 164 -8.02 17.59 20.11
N HIS A 165 -7.18 16.75 20.74
CA HIS A 165 -6.18 15.97 20.04
C HIS A 165 -6.39 14.48 20.25
N ASP A 166 -6.27 13.72 19.16
CA ASP A 166 -6.18 12.29 19.23
C ASP A 166 -4.82 11.85 19.80
N ILE A 167 -4.88 10.84 20.68
CA ILE A 167 -3.73 10.26 21.35
C ILE A 167 -3.66 8.80 20.94
N TYR A 168 -2.53 8.42 20.36
CA TYR A 168 -2.23 7.09 19.88
C TYR A 168 -1.24 6.42 20.81
N VAL A 169 -1.38 5.12 21.01
CA VAL A 169 -0.42 4.29 21.74
C VAL A 169 0.32 3.43 20.72
N GLY A 170 1.63 3.61 20.62
CA GLY A 170 2.48 2.86 19.70
C GLY A 170 3.64 2.16 20.42
N PRO A 171 4.10 0.99 19.95
CA PRO A 171 5.32 0.38 20.46
C PRO A 171 6.54 1.24 20.12
N VAL A 172 7.54 1.24 21.00
CA VAL A 172 8.83 1.91 20.80
C VAL A 172 9.78 0.98 20.05
N GLY A 173 10.47 1.50 19.04
CA GLY A 173 11.45 0.76 18.25
C GLY A 173 10.86 0.01 17.04
N ILE A 174 9.59 0.25 16.72
CA ILE A 174 8.92 -0.33 15.54
C ILE A 174 8.39 0.81 14.68
N TRP A 175 8.47 0.67 13.37
CA TRP A 175 7.88 1.61 12.42
C TRP A 175 6.36 1.58 12.49
N VAL A 176 5.76 2.73 12.79
CA VAL A 176 4.30 2.91 12.84
C VAL A 176 3.88 3.80 11.67
N PRO A 177 2.76 3.49 10.97
CA PRO A 177 2.22 4.36 9.93
C PRO A 177 1.97 5.78 10.44
N TRP A 178 2.27 6.78 9.61
CA TRP A 178 1.97 8.17 9.90
C TRP A 178 0.45 8.41 9.84
N ASP A 179 -0.12 9.02 10.87
CA ASP A 179 -1.56 9.34 10.99
C ASP A 179 -2.47 8.12 10.70
N PRO A 180 -2.41 7.06 11.53
CA PRO A 180 -3.16 5.85 11.28
C PRO A 180 -4.66 6.11 11.40
N ASP A 181 -5.40 5.74 10.35
CA ASP A 181 -6.86 5.79 10.36
C ASP A 181 -7.41 4.85 11.45
N ALA A 182 -8.22 5.42 12.35
CA ALA A 182 -8.83 4.73 13.47
C ALA A 182 -9.57 3.45 13.02
N TYR A 183 -10.25 3.51 11.87
CA TYR A 183 -10.98 2.35 11.35
C TYR A 183 -10.07 1.20 10.91
N LYS A 184 -8.82 1.49 10.53
CA LYS A 184 -7.84 0.47 10.09
C LYS A 184 -6.99 -0.06 11.24
N THR A 185 -6.86 0.69 12.33
CA THR A 185 -6.03 0.32 13.49
C THR A 185 -6.73 -0.65 14.46
N GLY A 186 -7.98 -1.03 14.19
CA GLY A 186 -8.70 -2.15 14.82
C GLY A 186 -9.18 -1.87 16.25
N ARG A 187 -8.33 -1.34 17.13
CA ARG A 187 -8.67 -1.00 18.52
C ARG A 187 -8.80 0.52 18.68
N VAL A 188 -10.03 1.00 18.59
CA VAL A 188 -10.40 2.41 18.84
C VAL A 188 -11.24 2.48 20.09
N GLU A 189 -10.77 3.22 21.09
CA GLU A 189 -11.59 3.61 22.24
C GLU A 189 -12.00 5.08 22.07
N HIS A 190 -13.31 5.33 22.07
CA HIS A 190 -13.91 6.65 22.05
C HIS A 190 -14.06 7.19 23.47
N LEU A 191 -14.25 8.51 23.59
CA LEU A 191 -14.47 9.17 24.88
C LEU A 191 -15.81 8.78 25.51
N GLU A 192 -16.83 8.50 24.69
CA GLU A 192 -18.17 8.13 25.14
C GLU A 192 -18.27 6.61 25.32
N ASP A 193 -18.55 6.18 26.56
CA ASP A 193 -18.73 4.77 26.90
C ASP A 193 -19.91 4.13 26.14
N GLU A 194 -20.97 4.90 25.86
CA GLU A 194 -22.11 4.45 25.07
C GLU A 194 -21.73 4.16 23.62
N LEU A 195 -20.88 5.00 23.02
CA LEU A 195 -20.38 4.81 21.66
C LEU A 195 -19.43 3.59 21.57
N ASN A 196 -18.63 3.37 22.61
CA ASN A 196 -17.79 2.17 22.72
C ASN A 196 -18.61 0.88 22.82
N ALA A 197 -19.68 0.90 23.63
CA ALA A 197 -20.62 -0.21 23.72
C ALA A 197 -21.29 -0.47 22.37
N LEU A 198 -21.74 0.58 21.69
CA LEU A 198 -22.38 0.48 20.37
C LEU A 198 -21.42 -0.07 19.30
N HIS A 199 -20.17 0.39 19.26
CA HIS A 199 -19.15 -0.14 18.35
C HIS A 199 -18.83 -1.61 18.62
N LYS A 200 -18.73 -2.01 19.89
CA LYS A 200 -18.49 -3.40 20.28
C LYS A 200 -19.66 -4.31 19.89
N GLU A 201 -20.90 -3.86 20.08
CA GLU A 201 -22.09 -4.59 19.66
C GLU A 201 -22.22 -4.65 18.13
N LYS A 202 -21.87 -3.58 17.40
CA LYS A 202 -21.80 -3.59 15.93
C LYS A 202 -20.80 -4.63 15.42
N MET A 203 -19.58 -4.67 15.97
CA MET A 203 -18.56 -5.64 15.56
C MET A 203 -19.00 -7.08 15.86
N LYS A 204 -19.62 -7.32 17.02
CA LYS A 204 -20.21 -8.63 17.34
C LYS A 204 -21.32 -9.02 16.37
N ASN A 205 -22.19 -8.08 16.01
CA ASN A 205 -23.26 -8.33 15.04
C ASN A 205 -22.72 -8.62 13.64
N GLU A 206 -21.68 -7.90 13.19
CA GLU A 206 -21.02 -8.16 11.92
C GLU A 206 -20.33 -9.54 11.90
N GLU A 207 -19.67 -9.92 13.00
CA GLU A 207 -19.05 -11.24 13.14
C GLU A 207 -20.11 -12.36 13.16
N MET A 208 -21.21 -12.15 13.88
CA MET A 208 -22.33 -13.10 13.94
C MET A 208 -22.98 -13.25 12.57
N ALA A 209 -23.26 -12.14 11.87
CA ALA A 209 -23.83 -12.15 10.53
C ALA A 209 -22.90 -12.87 9.52
N LYS A 210 -21.58 -12.71 9.65
CA LYS A 210 -20.61 -13.43 8.83
C LYS A 210 -20.63 -14.94 9.11
N LYS A 211 -20.66 -15.35 10.38
CA LYS A 211 -20.80 -16.77 10.78
C LYS A 211 -22.10 -17.38 10.24
N GLU A 212 -23.22 -16.70 10.41
CA GLU A 212 -24.52 -17.15 9.90
C GLU A 212 -24.55 -17.20 8.36
N PHE A 213 -23.86 -16.28 7.67
CA PHE A 213 -23.72 -16.33 6.22
C PHE A 213 -22.88 -17.53 5.78
N GLU A 214 -21.73 -17.78 6.42
CA GLU A 214 -20.88 -18.94 6.14
C GLU A 214 -21.60 -20.26 6.42
N GLU A 215 -22.36 -20.34 7.51
CA GLU A 215 -23.21 -21.49 7.84
C GLU A 215 -24.31 -21.70 6.79
N ARG A 216 -25.02 -20.64 6.38
CA ARG A 216 -26.04 -20.74 5.31
C ARG A 216 -25.44 -21.17 3.97
N VAL A 217 -24.26 -20.68 3.62
CA VAL A 217 -23.56 -21.10 2.40
C VAL A 217 -23.16 -22.57 2.51
N ARG A 218 -22.64 -23.01 3.67
CA ARG A 218 -22.30 -24.41 3.92
C ARG A 218 -23.52 -25.33 3.87
N GLU A 219 -24.64 -24.92 4.46
CA GLU A 219 -25.90 -25.67 4.42
C GLU A 219 -26.49 -25.75 3.01
N THR A 220 -26.49 -24.65 2.27
CA THR A 220 -26.95 -24.62 0.86
C THR A 220 -26.09 -25.55 0.00
N LYS A 221 -24.75 -25.53 0.19
CA LYS A 221 -23.84 -26.47 -0.48
C LYS A 221 -24.16 -27.92 -0.12
N LYS A 222 -24.36 -28.24 1.17
CA LYS A 222 -24.75 -29.59 1.62
C LYS A 222 -26.07 -30.06 1.02
N LYS A 223 -27.09 -29.19 0.96
CA LYS A 223 -28.39 -29.49 0.37
C LYS A 223 -28.29 -29.71 -1.14
N ALA A 224 -27.56 -28.85 -1.86
CA ALA A 224 -27.33 -29.01 -3.29
C ALA A 224 -26.63 -30.35 -3.63
N ILE A 225 -25.68 -30.78 -2.79
CA ILE A 225 -25.01 -32.07 -2.94
C ILE A 225 -25.97 -33.23 -2.66
N MET A 226 -26.76 -33.16 -1.58
CA MET A 226 -27.77 -34.18 -1.29
C MET A 226 -28.81 -34.31 -2.41
N GLU A 227 -29.33 -33.20 -2.93
CA GLU A 227 -30.25 -33.21 -4.06
C GLU A 227 -29.60 -33.76 -5.33
N ASN A 228 -28.32 -33.47 -5.58
CA ASN A 228 -27.58 -34.05 -6.70
C ASN A 228 -27.39 -35.57 -6.53
N ILE A 229 -27.09 -36.05 -5.32
CA ILE A 229 -26.99 -37.48 -5.01
C ILE A 229 -28.35 -38.17 -5.20
N GLU A 230 -29.45 -37.57 -4.75
CA GLU A 230 -30.79 -38.13 -4.94
C GLU A 230 -31.23 -38.15 -6.40
N LYS A 231 -30.94 -37.08 -7.16
CA LYS A 231 -31.22 -37.03 -8.60
C LYS A 231 -30.37 -38.04 -9.36
N ALA A 232 -29.10 -38.22 -9.00
CA ALA A 232 -28.22 -39.22 -9.60
C ALA A 232 -28.68 -40.67 -9.30
N LYS A 233 -29.14 -40.95 -8.07
CA LYS A 233 -29.75 -42.24 -7.72
C LYS A 233 -31.05 -42.52 -8.50
N LYS A 234 -31.86 -41.50 -8.77
CA LYS A 234 -33.11 -41.62 -9.54
C LYS A 234 -32.87 -41.71 -11.06
N SER A 235 -31.81 -41.11 -11.58
CA SER A 235 -31.50 -41.10 -13.02
C SER A 235 -30.52 -42.17 -13.49
N GLY A 236 -29.86 -42.89 -12.57
CA GLY A 236 -28.93 -43.96 -12.92
C GLY A 236 -27.67 -43.49 -13.65
N ASN A 237 -27.26 -42.23 -13.49
CA ASN A 237 -26.04 -41.67 -14.09
C ASN A 237 -24.94 -41.48 -13.03
N VAL A 238 -23.68 -41.72 -13.42
CA VAL A 238 -22.51 -41.76 -12.53
C VAL A 238 -22.19 -40.38 -11.94
N LEU A 239 -22.04 -40.30 -10.61
CA LEU A 239 -21.68 -39.08 -9.87
C LEU A 239 -20.27 -38.57 -10.26
N THR A 240 -20.14 -37.30 -10.62
CA THR A 240 -18.86 -36.69 -11.06
C THR A 240 -18.13 -35.87 -9.98
N GLN A 241 -18.70 -35.69 -8.78
CA GLN A 241 -18.10 -34.83 -7.74
C GLN A 241 -18.32 -35.39 -6.32
N THR A 242 -17.24 -35.52 -5.53
CA THR A 242 -17.26 -35.91 -4.10
C THR A 242 -16.55 -34.85 -3.24
N MET A 243 -16.91 -34.76 -1.95
CA MET A 243 -16.48 -33.71 -1.03
C MET A 243 -15.40 -34.22 -0.05
N ASP A 244 -14.42 -33.38 0.30
CA ASP A 244 -13.44 -33.63 1.37
C ASP A 244 -13.95 -33.19 2.76
N GLU A 245 -13.23 -33.55 3.82
CA GLU A 245 -13.61 -33.26 5.22
C GLU A 245 -13.61 -31.76 5.58
N GLN A 246 -13.04 -30.89 4.74
CA GLN A 246 -13.05 -29.44 4.91
C GLN A 246 -14.11 -28.72 4.06
N GLY A 247 -14.92 -29.46 3.30
CA GLY A 247 -16.05 -28.92 2.54
C GLY A 247 -15.68 -28.30 1.20
N ASN A 248 -14.55 -28.68 0.62
CA ASN A 248 -14.18 -28.35 -0.75
C ASN A 248 -14.63 -29.46 -1.71
N LEU A 249 -14.97 -29.04 -2.94
CA LEU A 249 -15.45 -29.92 -4.01
C LEU A 249 -14.26 -30.48 -4.77
N VAL A 250 -14.08 -31.80 -4.78
CA VAL A 250 -13.08 -32.47 -5.62
C VAL A 250 -13.81 -33.22 -6.73
N GLY A 251 -13.60 -32.77 -7.97
CA GLY A 251 -14.10 -33.46 -9.15
C GLY A 251 -13.33 -34.76 -9.41
N VAL A 252 -14.04 -35.86 -9.67
CA VAL A 252 -13.41 -37.11 -10.09
C VAL A 252 -12.83 -36.90 -11.50
N LYS A 253 -11.53 -37.12 -11.64
CA LYS A 253 -10.72 -36.94 -12.86
C LYS A 253 -11.36 -37.61 -14.08
N GLU A 254 -11.77 -36.83 -15.06
CA GLU A 254 -11.51 -37.11 -16.48
C GLU A 254 -11.03 -35.81 -17.16
N THR A 255 -9.88 -35.95 -17.79
CA THR A 255 -9.03 -34.97 -18.49
C THR A 255 -9.76 -33.85 -19.21
N ILE A 256 -9.52 -32.60 -18.79
CA ILE A 256 -9.49 -31.45 -19.70
C ILE A 256 -8.29 -30.59 -19.29
N ASN A 257 -7.27 -30.55 -20.16
CA ASN A 257 -6.17 -29.60 -20.07
C ASN A 257 -6.72 -28.18 -20.21
N PHE A 258 -6.53 -27.37 -19.19
CA PHE A 258 -6.46 -25.92 -19.31
C PHE A 258 -5.21 -25.50 -18.57
N ASP A 259 -4.11 -25.42 -19.31
CA ASP A 259 -3.01 -24.52 -18.97
C ASP A 259 -3.61 -23.14 -18.61
N GLU A 260 -3.05 -22.49 -17.58
CA GLU A 260 -3.40 -21.16 -17.05
C GLU A 260 -4.31 -21.11 -15.80
N ARG A 261 -3.75 -21.46 -14.63
CA ARG A 261 -3.54 -20.48 -13.54
C ARG A 261 -2.79 -21.10 -12.35
N ASP A 262 -1.53 -20.71 -12.23
CA ASP A 262 -0.74 -20.82 -11.01
C ASP A 262 -1.44 -20.13 -9.84
N VAL A 263 -1.62 -20.83 -8.72
CA VAL A 263 -1.11 -20.46 -7.39
C VAL A 263 -1.05 -21.74 -6.54
N GLU A 264 0.07 -22.47 -6.57
CA GLU A 264 0.33 -23.51 -5.56
C GLU A 264 1.09 -22.90 -4.37
N GLU A 265 0.46 -22.92 -3.19
CA GLU A 265 1.10 -22.60 -1.92
C GLU A 265 2.13 -23.67 -1.54
N THR A 266 3.35 -23.20 -1.25
CA THR A 266 4.58 -23.96 -1.03
C THR A 266 4.55 -24.97 0.13
N GLU A 267 3.55 -24.89 1.02
CA GLU A 267 3.38 -25.83 2.14
C GLU A 267 2.82 -27.19 1.69
N SER A 268 1.99 -27.20 0.65
CA SER A 268 1.37 -28.43 0.12
C SER A 268 2.38 -29.34 -0.59
N THR A 269 3.41 -28.76 -1.21
CA THR A 269 4.47 -29.48 -1.93
C THR A 269 5.43 -30.20 -0.97
N GLN A 270 5.69 -29.62 0.21
CA GLN A 270 6.58 -30.21 1.22
C GLN A 270 5.93 -31.44 1.88
N LEU A 271 4.64 -31.37 2.22
CA LEU A 271 3.91 -32.50 2.81
C LEU A 271 3.78 -33.69 1.84
N ARG A 272 3.60 -33.40 0.54
CA ARG A 272 3.51 -34.42 -0.52
C ARG A 272 4.82 -35.17 -0.74
N ASN A 273 5.95 -34.48 -0.67
CA ASN A 273 7.26 -35.12 -0.78
C ASN A 273 7.60 -35.99 0.44
N GLU A 274 7.18 -35.59 1.63
CA GLU A 274 7.38 -36.37 2.85
C GLU A 274 6.54 -37.66 2.87
N LEU A 275 5.32 -37.61 2.35
CA LEU A 275 4.44 -38.77 2.20
C LEU A 275 4.92 -39.75 1.11
N LEU A 276 5.48 -39.24 0.01
CA LEU A 276 6.06 -40.06 -1.05
C LEU A 276 7.31 -40.82 -0.58
N MET A 277 8.18 -40.20 0.24
CA MET A 277 9.32 -40.92 0.83
C MET A 277 8.90 -42.03 1.80
N LYS A 278 7.82 -41.81 2.57
CA LYS A 278 7.28 -42.85 3.46
C LYS A 278 6.66 -44.02 2.68
N GLN A 279 5.99 -43.76 1.57
CA GLN A 279 5.45 -44.82 0.70
C GLN A 279 6.55 -45.60 -0.03
N ALA A 280 7.61 -44.93 -0.51
CA ALA A 280 8.75 -45.60 -1.12
C ALA A 280 9.44 -46.57 -0.14
N ASN A 281 9.70 -46.12 1.09
CA ASN A 281 10.31 -46.97 2.13
C ASN A 281 9.40 -48.12 2.61
N SER A 282 8.09 -48.03 2.37
CA SER A 282 7.13 -49.08 2.73
C SER A 282 7.05 -50.20 1.69
N ASN A 283 7.35 -49.88 0.42
CA ASN A 283 7.30 -50.85 -0.68
C ASN A 283 8.57 -51.71 -0.79
N ASP A 284 9.74 -51.18 -0.42
CA ASP A 284 10.99 -51.96 -0.42
C ASP A 284 10.96 -53.13 0.60
N ASN A 285 10.18 -53.01 1.69
CA ASN A 285 10.01 -54.10 2.67
C ASN A 285 9.07 -55.23 2.21
N ILE A 286 8.33 -55.07 1.12
CA ILE A 286 7.37 -56.07 0.62
C ILE A 286 8.01 -56.96 -0.46
N ASP A 287 8.99 -56.44 -1.20
CA ASP A 287 9.64 -57.18 -2.27
C ASP A 287 10.75 -58.13 -1.76
N ASP A 288 11.36 -57.87 -0.60
CA ASP A 288 12.31 -58.81 0.04
C ASP A 288 11.62 -60.03 0.68
N ALA A 289 10.32 -59.94 0.99
CA ALA A 289 9.54 -61.05 1.55
C ALA A 289 9.08 -62.09 0.50
N LYS A 290 9.17 -61.78 -0.80
CA LYS A 290 8.74 -62.68 -1.89
C LYS A 290 9.86 -63.44 -2.59
N LYS A 291 11.10 -63.33 -2.10
CA LYS A 291 12.27 -64.05 -2.67
C LYS A 291 12.81 -65.21 -1.83
N ASN A 292 12.20 -65.52 -0.69
CA ASN A 292 12.66 -66.57 0.24
C ASN A 292 11.57 -67.63 0.57
N ASP A 293 10.73 -67.97 -0.40
CA ASP A 293 9.93 -69.21 -0.39
C ASP A 293 10.10 -69.96 -1.73
#